data_AF-A0A0Q9U341-F1
#
_entry.id   AF-A0A0Q9U341-F1
#
_cell.length_a   1.000
_cell.length_b   1.000
_cell.length_c   1.000
_cell.angle_alpha   90.00
_cell.angle_beta   90.00
_cell.angle_gamma   90.00
#
_symmetry.space_group_name_H-M   'P 1'
#
loop_
_entity.id
_entity.type
_entity.pdbx_description
1 polymer ?
#
loop_
_entity_poly.entity_id
_entity_poly.type
_entity_poly.pdbx_seq_one_letter_code
_entity_poly.pdbx_strand_id
1 'polypeptide(L)'
;MATLKTNHDRTGLDQLDPSTHPARDAASFRRIIAARNQLADAEQEMREAVRAARAAGDSWTVIGAALDISRQAAQQRFGER
;
A
#
# COMPACT_ATOMS: atom_id res chain seq x y z
N MET A 1 43.29 -8.70 -3.54
CA MET A 1 42.19 -9.07 -4.46
C MET A 1 40.95 -9.27 -3.63
N ALA A 2 40.00 -8.33 -3.66
CA ALA A 2 38.76 -8.41 -2.89
C ALA A 2 37.60 -8.75 -3.84
N THR A 3 37.03 -9.94 -3.69
CA THR A 3 35.86 -10.39 -4.42
C THR A 3 34.61 -9.75 -3.81
N LEU A 4 33.98 -8.80 -4.51
CA LEU A 4 32.67 -8.30 -4.13
C LEU A 4 31.63 -9.40 -4.38
N LYS A 5 31.04 -9.93 -3.31
CA LYS A 5 29.79 -10.71 -3.38
C LYS A 5 28.66 -9.74 -3.66
N THR A 6 28.24 -9.64 -4.91
CA THR A 6 27.03 -8.89 -5.29
C THR A 6 25.82 -9.64 -4.72
N ASN A 7 25.17 -9.08 -3.70
CA ASN A 7 23.83 -9.51 -3.32
C ASN A 7 22.90 -9.14 -4.47
N HIS A 8 22.30 -10.14 -5.12
CA HIS A 8 21.34 -9.94 -6.20
C HIS A 8 20.26 -8.94 -5.75
N ASP A 9 20.09 -7.88 -6.54
CA ASP A 9 19.20 -6.78 -6.22
C ASP A 9 17.75 -7.29 -6.21
N ARG A 10 16.97 -6.85 -5.20
CA ARG A 10 15.60 -7.31 -4.92
C ARG A 10 14.62 -7.01 -6.06
N THR A 11 15.09 -6.27 -7.05
CA THR A 11 14.39 -5.80 -8.24
C THR A 11 14.53 -6.74 -9.44
N GLY A 12 15.54 -7.63 -9.46
CA GLY A 12 15.83 -8.55 -10.58
C GLY A 12 16.34 -7.87 -11.85
N LEU A 13 16.76 -6.60 -11.77
CA LEU A 13 17.20 -5.79 -12.92
C LEU A 13 18.50 -6.31 -13.56
N ASP A 14 19.31 -7.04 -12.80
CA ASP A 14 20.54 -7.69 -13.26
C ASP A 14 20.29 -8.80 -14.29
N GLN A 15 19.05 -9.29 -14.42
CA GLN A 15 18.64 -10.30 -15.39
C GLN A 15 18.11 -9.71 -16.71
N LEU A 16 17.96 -8.38 -16.79
CA LEU A 16 17.44 -7.71 -17.98
C LEU A 16 18.58 -7.32 -18.92
N ASP A 17 18.63 -7.96 -20.10
CA ASP A 17 19.50 -7.55 -21.19
C ASP A 17 18.76 -6.59 -22.13
N PRO A 18 19.20 -5.32 -22.29
CA PRO A 18 18.56 -4.33 -23.16
C PRO A 18 18.47 -4.74 -24.64
N SER A 19 19.35 -5.63 -25.09
CA SER A 19 19.35 -6.13 -26.47
C SER A 19 18.19 -7.11 -26.74
N THR A 20 17.72 -7.81 -25.71
CA THR A 20 16.57 -8.73 -25.77
C THR A 20 15.30 -8.14 -25.15
N HIS A 21 15.43 -7.05 -24.39
CA HIS A 21 14.36 -6.31 -23.72
C HIS A 21 14.38 -4.84 -24.16
N PRO A 22 13.94 -4.53 -25.40
CA PRO A 22 13.93 -3.16 -25.89
C PRO A 22 13.06 -2.27 -24.99
N ALA A 23 13.54 -1.07 -24.70
CA ALA A 23 12.82 -0.10 -23.89
C ALA A 23 11.44 0.20 -24.51
N ARG A 24 10.38 0.01 -23.72
CA ARG A 24 9.00 0.36 -24.10
C ARG A 24 8.58 1.63 -23.37
N ASP A 25 7.59 2.35 -23.91
CA ASP A 25 6.96 3.47 -23.20
C ASP A 25 6.46 2.98 -21.84
N ALA A 26 6.95 3.61 -20.78
CA ALA A 26 6.60 3.29 -19.41
C ALA A 26 5.20 3.80 -19.00
N ALA A 27 4.34 4.23 -19.92
CA ALA A 27 3.00 4.73 -19.63
C ALA A 27 2.16 3.75 -18.77
N SER A 28 2.18 2.46 -19.08
CA SER A 28 1.48 1.44 -18.27
C SER A 28 2.06 1.31 -16.87
N PHE A 29 3.39 1.34 -16.74
CA PHE A 29 4.06 1.31 -15.43
C PHE A 29 3.77 2.58 -14.60
N ARG A 30 3.80 3.76 -15.23
CA ARG A 30 3.40 5.02 -14.58
C ARG A 30 1.96 4.95 -14.08
N ARG A 31 1.03 4.37 -14.85
CA ARG A 31 -0.35 4.15 -14.40
C ARG A 31 -0.42 3.21 -13.18
N ILE A 32 0.33 2.12 -13.17
CA ILE A 32 0.38 1.20 -12.02
C ILE A 32 0.91 1.92 -10.77
N ILE A 33 2.00 2.70 -10.90
CA ILE A 33 2.56 3.48 -9.79
C ILE A 33 1.53 4.49 -9.28
N ALA A 34 0.87 5.23 -10.18
CA ALA A 34 -0.17 6.18 -9.81
C ALA A 34 -1.34 5.51 -9.07
N ALA A 35 -1.84 4.38 -9.56
CA ALA A 35 -2.91 3.62 -8.90
C ALA A 35 -2.50 3.11 -7.52
N ARG A 36 -1.23 2.67 -7.35
CA ARG A 36 -0.71 2.26 -6.05
C ARG A 36 -0.64 3.43 -5.07
N ASN A 37 -0.22 4.60 -5.52
CA ASN A 37 -0.18 5.80 -4.69
C ASN A 37 -1.60 6.21 -4.27
N GLN A 38 -2.55 6.23 -5.21
CA GLN A 38 -3.96 6.51 -4.92
C GLN A 38 -4.55 5.55 -3.88
N LEU A 39 -4.19 4.26 -3.93
CA LEU A 39 -4.62 3.29 -2.93
C LEU A 39 -4.02 3.58 -1.55
N ALA A 40 -2.73 3.97 -1.51
CA ALA A 40 -2.08 4.34 -0.25
C ALA A 40 -2.71 5.60 0.36
N ASP A 41 -2.99 6.61 -0.45
CA ASP A 41 -3.64 7.85 -0.05
C ASP A 41 -5.07 7.57 0.48
N ALA A 42 -5.85 6.76 -0.24
CA ALA A 42 -7.19 6.37 0.20
C ALA A 42 -7.17 5.57 1.51
N GLU A 43 -6.16 4.72 1.72
CA GLU A 43 -6.03 3.97 2.97
C GLU A 43 -5.64 4.89 4.15
N GLN A 44 -4.80 5.89 3.90
CA GLN A 44 -4.44 6.93 4.86
C GLN A 44 -5.69 7.73 5.26
N GLU A 45 -6.45 8.22 4.28
CA GLU A 45 -7.69 8.97 4.48
C GLU A 45 -8.72 8.16 5.27
N MET A 46 -8.90 6.87 4.95
CA MET A 46 -9.80 5.99 5.72
C MET A 46 -9.37 5.87 7.18
N ARG A 47 -8.07 5.74 7.48
CA ARG A 47 -7.57 5.71 8.87
C ARG A 47 -7.81 7.04 9.58
N GLU A 48 -7.65 8.17 8.90
CA GLU A 48 -7.95 9.50 9.44
C GLU A 48 -9.44 9.67 9.77
N ALA A 49 -10.32 9.27 8.85
CA ALA A 49 -11.76 9.30 9.06
C ALA A 49 -12.19 8.42 10.26
N VAL A 50 -11.64 7.20 10.38
CA VAL A 50 -11.91 6.32 11.53
C VAL A 50 -11.43 6.95 12.85
N ARG A 51 -10.24 7.56 12.87
CA ARG A 51 -9.73 8.26 14.05
C ARG A 51 -10.61 9.44 14.43
N ALA A 52 -11.05 10.24 13.45
CA ALA A 52 -11.96 11.35 13.67
C ALA A 52 -13.30 10.89 14.26
N ALA A 53 -13.90 9.82 13.72
CA ALA A 53 -15.13 9.23 14.26
C ALA A 53 -14.94 8.73 15.70
N ARG A 54 -13.83 8.05 15.99
CA ARG A 54 -13.50 7.62 17.36
C ARG A 54 -13.32 8.81 18.31
N ALA A 55 -12.67 9.88 17.88
CA ALA A 55 -12.49 11.11 18.66
C ALA A 55 -13.82 11.85 18.89
N ALA A 56 -14.76 11.77 17.94
CA ALA A 56 -16.12 12.28 18.11
C ALA A 56 -16.99 11.43 19.05
N GLY A 57 -16.50 10.24 19.47
CA GLY A 57 -17.19 9.35 20.39
C GLY A 57 -17.95 8.21 19.73
N ASP A 58 -17.91 8.07 18.40
CA ASP A 58 -18.64 7.02 17.69
C ASP A 58 -18.15 5.63 18.09
N SER A 59 -19.09 4.73 18.41
CA SER A 59 -18.76 3.37 18.81
C SER A 59 -18.16 2.56 17.65
N TRP A 60 -17.34 1.54 17.97
CA TRP A 60 -16.83 0.58 16.99
C TRP A 60 -17.93 -0.14 16.19
N THR A 61 -19.15 -0.25 16.73
CA THR A 61 -20.29 -0.83 16.01
C THR A 61 -20.74 0.08 14.87
N VAL A 62 -20.84 1.39 15.12
CA VAL A 62 -21.23 2.38 14.10
C VAL A 62 -20.16 2.48 13.02
N ILE A 63 -18.89 2.52 13.42
CA ILE A 63 -17.75 2.56 12.48
C ILE A 63 -17.68 1.28 11.64
N GLY A 64 -17.88 0.11 12.25
CA GLY A 64 -17.93 -1.16 11.52
C GLY A 64 -19.05 -1.18 10.48
N ALA A 65 -20.25 -0.71 10.83
CA ALA A 65 -21.37 -0.60 9.90
C ALA A 65 -21.07 0.34 8.72
N ALA A 66 -20.40 1.48 8.96
CA ALA A 66 -19.99 2.41 7.89
C ALA A 66 -18.93 1.81 6.96
N LEU A 67 -18.08 0.91 7.49
CA LEU A 67 -17.02 0.22 6.75
C LEU A 67 -17.48 -1.11 6.13
N ASP A 68 -18.74 -1.50 6.32
CA ASP A 68 -19.30 -2.81 5.92
C ASP A 68 -18.52 -4.01 6.49
N ILE A 69 -18.08 -3.91 7.75
CA ILE A 69 -17.37 -4.97 8.47
C ILE A 69 -17.91 -5.13 9.89
N SER A 70 -17.56 -6.26 10.52
CA SER A 70 -17.95 -6.48 11.91
C SER A 70 -17.26 -5.47 12.85
N ARG A 71 -17.92 -5.17 13.99
CA ARG A 71 -17.33 -4.38 15.08
C ARG A 71 -15.93 -4.88 15.47
N GLN A 72 -15.78 -6.20 15.61
CA GLN A 72 -14.52 -6.82 16.02
C GLN A 72 -13.43 -6.62 14.95
N ALA A 73 -13.78 -6.75 13.67
CA ALA A 73 -12.87 -6.48 12.57
C ALA A 73 -12.45 -5.00 12.53
N ALA A 74 -13.39 -4.07 12.73
CA ALA A 74 -13.08 -2.64 12.81
C ALA A 74 -12.14 -2.33 13.99
N GLN A 75 -12.45 -2.82 15.19
CA GLN A 75 -11.60 -2.63 16.36
C GLN A 75 -10.22 -3.29 16.18
N GLN A 76 -10.13 -4.46 15.57
CA GLN A 76 -8.84 -5.13 15.34
C GLN A 76 -7.98 -4.38 14.32
N ARG A 77 -8.60 -3.84 13.26
CA ARG A 77 -7.89 -3.18 12.16
C ARG A 77 -7.47 -1.75 12.49
N PHE A 78 -8.29 -1.03 13.25
CA PHE A 78 -8.12 0.40 13.52
C PHE A 78 -7.99 0.76 15.00
N GLY A 79 -8.23 -0.19 15.90
CA GLY A 79 -7.93 0.00 17.32
C GLY A 79 -6.43 0.15 17.51
N GLU A 80 -6.03 1.23 18.17
CA GLU A 80 -4.65 1.41 18.62
C GLU A 80 -4.28 0.22 19.54
N ARG A 81 -3.06 -0.30 19.36
CA ARG A 81 -2.52 -1.35 20.23
C ARG A 81 -2.17 -0.78 21.60
#